data_AF-A0A8R2DNG2-F1
#
_entry.id   AF-A0A8R2DNG2-F1
#
_cell.length_a   1.000
_cell.length_b   1.000
_cell.length_c   1.000
_cell.angle_alpha   90.00
_cell.angle_beta   90.00
_cell.angle_gamma   90.00
#
_symmetry.space_group_name_H-M   'P 1'
#
loop_
_entity.id
_entity.type
_entity.pdbx_description
1 polymer ?
#
loop_
_entity_poly.entity_id
_entity_poly.type
_entity_poly.pdbx_seq_one_letter_code
_entity_poly.pdbx_strand_id
1 'polypeptide(L)'
;MSDMIINDSVPVDKKWSELIRYNIFIMKLVEFVVAMLLNIVPHIVEPVDVLACLVSGPTLMLSALIMVLYIVDQVQYEAELYYAIIEITLTALALINLFIVGKLRGAIYGLFYIDLIIAFGMDIYYMHKERGWTF
;
A
#
# COMPACT_ATOMS: atom_id res chain seq x y z
N MET A 1 49.72 -10.92 -2.38
CA MET A 1 48.90 -10.71 -1.16
C MET A 1 48.20 -9.39 -1.35
N SER A 2 46.91 -9.29 -1.61
CA SER A 2 45.78 -10.22 -1.70
C SER A 2 44.98 -9.83 -2.95
N ASP A 3 44.71 -10.78 -3.84
CA ASP A 3 43.77 -10.54 -4.94
C ASP A 3 42.40 -10.29 -4.32
N MET A 4 41.95 -9.04 -4.38
CA MET A 4 40.59 -8.66 -4.05
C MET A 4 39.70 -9.26 -5.13
N ILE A 5 39.18 -10.46 -4.86
CA ILE A 5 38.08 -11.05 -5.61
C ILE A 5 36.87 -10.17 -5.31
N ILE A 6 36.66 -9.16 -6.16
CA ILE A 6 35.38 -8.44 -6.21
C ILE A 6 34.36 -9.50 -6.58
N ASN A 7 33.55 -9.87 -5.60
CA ASN A 7 32.50 -10.84 -5.75
C ASN A 7 31.33 -10.20 -6.51
N ASP A 8 31.53 -9.92 -7.79
CA ASP A 8 30.49 -9.49 -8.75
C ASP A 8 29.51 -10.64 -9.07
N SER A 9 29.70 -11.81 -8.47
CA SER A 9 28.92 -13.02 -8.76
C SER A 9 27.60 -13.12 -8.02
N VAL A 10 27.10 -12.04 -7.39
CA VAL A 10 25.70 -12.05 -6.94
C VAL A 10 24.84 -12.20 -8.20
N PRO A 11 24.15 -13.35 -8.38
CA PRO A 11 23.41 -13.61 -9.61
C PRO A 11 22.43 -12.47 -9.79
N VAL A 12 22.36 -11.95 -11.02
CA VAL A 12 21.54 -10.79 -11.39
C VAL A 12 20.12 -10.93 -10.83
N ASP A 13 19.56 -12.14 -10.88
CA ASP A 13 18.25 -12.52 -10.34
C ASP A 13 18.06 -12.21 -8.85
N LYS A 14 19.10 -12.40 -8.03
CA LYS A 14 19.04 -12.12 -6.59
C LYS A 14 18.97 -10.62 -6.30
N LYS A 15 19.75 -9.81 -7.04
CA LYS A 15 19.67 -8.34 -6.94
C LYS A 15 18.31 -7.81 -7.41
N TRP A 16 17.72 -8.40 -8.44
CA TRP A 16 16.39 -8.02 -8.92
C TRP A 16 15.29 -8.38 -7.92
N SER A 17 15.35 -9.56 -7.30
CA SER A 17 14.39 -9.98 -6.26
C SER A 17 14.44 -9.05 -5.05
N GLU A 18 15.64 -8.72 -4.54
CA GLU A 18 15.80 -7.79 -3.43
C GLU A 18 15.24 -6.38 -3.75
N LEU A 19 15.43 -5.92 -4.98
CA LEU A 19 14.92 -4.62 -5.43
C LEU A 19 13.39 -4.58 -5.55
N ILE A 20 12.78 -5.67 -6.04
CA ILE A 20 11.31 -5.78 -6.10
C ILE A 20 10.73 -5.81 -4.69
N ARG A 21 11.35 -6.56 -3.78
CA ARG A 21 10.94 -6.63 -2.37
C ARG A 21 11.00 -5.26 -1.68
N TYR A 22 12.03 -4.48 -1.99
CA TYR A 22 12.15 -3.10 -1.52
C TYR A 22 11.05 -2.18 -2.07
N ASN A 23 10.67 -2.34 -3.34
CA ASN A 23 9.56 -1.59 -3.92
C ASN A 23 8.22 -1.92 -3.25
N ILE A 24 7.97 -3.18 -2.90
CA ILE A 24 6.76 -3.58 -2.16
C ILE A 24 6.76 -2.93 -0.77
N PHE A 25 7.89 -2.96 -0.06
CA PHE A 25 8.03 -2.26 1.21
C PHE A 25 7.74 -0.74 1.09
N ILE A 26 8.27 -0.09 0.04
CA ILE A 26 7.98 1.33 -0.23
C ILE A 26 6.48 1.54 -0.44
N MET A 27 5.79 0.63 -1.14
CA MET A 27 4.35 0.77 -1.34
C MET A 27 3.57 0.73 -0.02
N LYS A 28 3.94 -0.13 0.93
CA LYS A 28 3.34 -0.13 2.28
C LYS A 28 3.57 1.19 3.01
N LEU A 29 4.75 1.79 2.84
CA LEU A 29 5.01 3.12 3.39
C LEU A 29 4.14 4.20 2.74
N VAL A 30 3.95 4.15 1.42
CA VAL A 30 3.07 5.09 0.70
C VAL A 30 1.63 4.93 1.17
N GLU A 31 1.11 3.70 1.22
CA GLU A 31 -0.23 3.39 1.74
C GLU A 31 -0.42 3.95 3.16
N PHE A 32 0.56 3.74 4.04
CA PHE A 32 0.57 4.25 5.40
C PHE A 32 0.49 5.78 5.45
N VAL A 33 1.32 6.48 4.67
CA VAL A 33 1.35 7.95 4.64
C VAL A 33 0.04 8.51 4.11
N VAL A 34 -0.50 7.96 3.01
CA VAL A 34 -1.77 8.43 2.43
C VAL A 34 -2.92 8.17 3.39
N ALA A 35 -2.97 7.02 4.04
CA ALA A 35 -3.98 6.70 5.05
C ALA A 35 -3.86 7.61 6.30
N MET A 36 -2.64 7.98 6.69
CA MET A 36 -2.40 8.94 7.77
C MET A 36 -2.95 10.32 7.40
N LEU A 37 -2.67 10.79 6.19
CA LEU A 37 -3.19 12.06 5.70
C LEU A 37 -4.73 12.03 5.69
N LEU A 38 -5.33 10.96 5.17
CA LEU A 38 -6.79 10.77 5.15
C LEU A 38 -7.40 10.85 6.55
N ASN A 39 -6.73 10.30 7.57
CA ASN A 39 -7.17 10.39 8.98
C ASN A 39 -7.06 11.82 9.56
N ILE A 40 -6.16 12.65 9.03
CA ILE A 40 -5.99 14.05 9.44
C ILE A 40 -7.01 14.96 8.73
N VAL A 41 -7.45 14.63 7.50
CA VAL A 41 -8.34 15.48 6.69
C VAL A 41 -9.58 15.99 7.46
N PRO A 42 -10.30 15.19 8.27
CA PRO A 42 -11.47 15.66 9.03
C PRO A 42 -11.19 16.82 9.99
N HIS A 43 -9.94 17.02 10.40
CA HIS A 43 -9.54 18.14 11.25
C HIS A 43 -9.33 19.45 10.46
N ILE A 44 -9.30 19.39 9.13
CA ILE A 44 -9.07 20.52 8.23
C ILE A 44 -10.31 20.81 7.38
N VAL A 45 -11.02 19.77 6.96
CA VAL A 45 -12.19 19.81 6.09
C VAL A 45 -13.32 19.05 6.76
N GLU A 46 -14.51 19.66 6.88
CA GLU A 46 -15.67 18.98 7.45
C GLU A 46 -15.97 17.67 6.71
N PRO A 47 -16.13 16.55 7.43
CA PRO A 47 -16.41 15.26 6.82
C PRO A 47 -17.75 15.29 6.10
N VAL A 48 -17.79 14.61 4.94
CA VAL A 48 -19.00 14.52 4.11
C VAL A 48 -20.07 13.66 4.79
N ASP A 49 -19.64 12.60 5.49
CA ASP A 49 -20.45 11.71 6.30
C ASP A 49 -19.58 10.98 7.35
N VAL A 50 -20.19 10.03 8.07
CA VAL A 50 -19.51 9.22 9.10
C VAL A 50 -18.53 8.19 8.50
N LEU A 51 -18.67 7.89 7.20
CA LEU A 51 -17.86 6.89 6.49
C LEU A 51 -16.67 7.52 5.75
N ALA A 52 -16.52 8.84 5.79
CA ALA A 52 -15.52 9.61 5.06
C ALA A 52 -14.06 9.24 5.38
N CYS A 53 -13.79 8.42 6.40
CA CYS A 53 -12.45 7.92 6.73
C CYS A 53 -12.42 6.41 7.04
N LEU A 54 -13.45 5.65 6.62
CA LEU A 54 -13.62 4.23 6.97
C LEU A 54 -12.37 3.37 6.75
N VAL A 55 -11.61 3.68 5.70
CA VAL A 55 -10.46 2.90 5.24
C VAL A 55 -9.17 3.29 5.98
N SER A 56 -9.07 4.53 6.47
CA SER A 56 -7.82 5.08 7.04
C SER A 56 -7.25 4.24 8.20
N GLY A 57 -8.08 3.85 9.17
CA GLY A 57 -7.66 3.09 10.34
C GLY A 57 -7.12 1.69 10.01
N PRO A 58 -7.92 0.85 9.32
CA PRO A 58 -7.48 -0.46 8.84
C PRO A 58 -6.20 -0.40 8.00
N THR A 59 -6.13 0.52 7.02
CA THR A 59 -4.93 0.68 6.19
C THR A 59 -3.71 1.03 7.06
N LEU A 60 -3.82 1.97 8.00
CA LEU A 60 -2.72 2.35 8.90
C LEU A 60 -2.21 1.19 9.73
N MET A 61 -3.11 0.42 10.36
CA MET A 61 -2.73 -0.71 11.20
C MET A 61 -2.06 -1.82 10.39
N LEU A 62 -2.65 -2.20 9.27
CA LEU A 62 -2.20 -3.34 8.48
C LEU A 62 -0.94 -3.01 7.67
N SER A 63 -0.84 -1.82 7.07
CA SER A 63 0.41 -1.38 6.41
C SER A 63 1.58 -1.32 7.40
N ALA A 64 1.36 -0.81 8.62
CA ALA A 64 2.37 -0.81 9.68
C ALA A 64 2.80 -2.23 10.08
N LEU A 65 1.84 -3.14 10.28
CA LEU A 65 2.11 -4.53 10.60
C LEU A 65 2.93 -5.21 9.49
N ILE A 66 2.52 -5.04 8.23
CA ILE A 66 3.21 -5.63 7.08
C ILE A 66 4.62 -5.07 6.95
N MET A 67 4.83 -3.77 7.14
CA MET A 67 6.18 -3.18 7.17
C MET A 67 7.07 -3.81 8.25
N VAL A 68 6.55 -4.03 9.45
CA VAL A 68 7.29 -4.73 10.52
C VAL A 68 7.64 -6.16 10.09
N LEU A 69 6.68 -6.89 9.52
CA LEU A 69 6.90 -8.25 9.01
C LEU A 69 7.94 -8.30 7.88
N TYR A 70 8.04 -7.26 7.05
CA TYR A 70 9.10 -7.14 6.04
C TYR A 70 10.48 -7.00 6.69
N ILE A 71 10.60 -6.19 7.74
CA ILE A 71 11.87 -5.97 8.45
C ILE A 71 12.37 -7.26 9.12
N VAL A 72 11.45 -8.06 9.65
CA VAL A 72 11.80 -9.34 10.31
C VAL A 72 11.78 -10.55 9.37
N ASP A 73 11.60 -10.35 8.07
CA ASP A 73 11.52 -11.41 7.05
C ASP A 73 10.44 -12.49 7.32
N GLN A 74 9.29 -12.10 7.89
CA GLN A 74 8.16 -13.00 8.23
C GLN A 74 6.88 -12.70 7.43
N VAL A 75 6.98 -11.97 6.30
CA VAL A 75 5.81 -11.69 5.46
C VAL A 75 5.29 -12.96 4.79
N GLN A 76 4.00 -13.22 4.94
CA GLN A 76 3.27 -14.23 4.19
C GLN A 76 2.58 -13.58 2.99
N TYR A 77 2.87 -14.10 1.80
CA TYR A 77 2.31 -13.56 0.55
C TYR A 77 0.77 -13.55 0.54
N GLU A 78 0.13 -14.62 1.02
CA GLU A 78 -1.32 -14.71 1.04
C GLU A 78 -1.96 -13.60 1.89
N ALA A 79 -1.40 -13.35 3.07
CA ALA A 79 -1.90 -12.30 3.97
C ALA A 79 -1.76 -10.90 3.34
N GLU A 80 -0.66 -10.66 2.64
CA GLU A 80 -0.39 -9.41 1.94
C GLU A 80 -1.33 -9.18 0.76
N LEU A 81 -1.60 -10.24 -0.02
CA LEU A 81 -2.53 -10.21 -1.14
C LEU A 81 -3.98 -9.98 -0.67
N TYR A 82 -4.42 -10.70 0.37
CA TYR A 82 -5.76 -10.51 0.94
C TYR A 82 -5.92 -9.10 1.50
N TYR A 83 -4.92 -8.58 2.19
CA TYR A 83 -4.89 -7.20 2.63
C TYR A 83 -5.13 -6.23 1.47
N ALA A 84 -4.33 -6.32 0.40
CA ALA A 84 -4.43 -5.37 -0.72
C ALA A 84 -5.79 -5.45 -1.43
N ILE A 85 -6.35 -6.65 -1.61
CA ILE A 85 -7.67 -6.85 -2.24
C ILE A 85 -8.80 -6.28 -1.36
N ILE A 86 -8.77 -6.55 -0.06
CA ILE A 86 -9.78 -6.07 0.88
C ILE A 86 -9.74 -4.53 0.94
N GLU A 87 -8.56 -3.96 1.09
CA GLU A 87 -8.38 -2.51 1.17
C GLU A 87 -8.76 -1.81 -0.14
N ILE A 88 -8.42 -2.35 -1.31
CA ILE A 88 -8.91 -1.83 -2.60
C ILE A 88 -10.43 -1.82 -2.62
N THR A 89 -11.07 -2.91 -2.19
CA THR A 89 -12.52 -3.05 -2.23
C THR A 89 -13.18 -2.01 -1.32
N LEU A 90 -12.69 -1.86 -0.09
CA LEU A 90 -13.19 -0.86 0.86
C LEU A 90 -12.94 0.58 0.38
N THR A 91 -11.78 0.85 -0.21
CA THR A 91 -11.41 2.16 -0.78
C THR A 91 -12.31 2.52 -1.96
N ALA A 92 -12.59 1.56 -2.86
CA ALA A 92 -13.50 1.76 -3.96
C ALA A 92 -14.94 2.02 -3.49
N LEU A 93 -15.41 1.29 -2.46
CA LEU A 93 -16.73 1.53 -1.86
C LEU A 93 -16.83 2.91 -1.21
N ALA A 94 -15.79 3.34 -0.48
CA ALA A 94 -15.73 4.67 0.12
C ALA A 94 -15.73 5.78 -0.95
N LEU A 95 -15.00 5.58 -2.06
CA LEU A 95 -14.99 6.49 -3.20
C LEU A 95 -16.36 6.58 -3.88
N ILE A 96 -17.04 5.44 -4.11
CA ILE A 96 -18.39 5.42 -4.70
C ILE A 96 -19.40 6.12 -3.77
N ASN A 97 -19.37 5.83 -2.47
CA ASN A 97 -20.23 6.51 -1.49
C ASN A 97 -20.01 8.02 -1.54
N LEU A 98 -18.75 8.44 -1.62
CA LEU A 98 -18.39 9.84 -1.77
C LEU A 98 -18.91 10.45 -3.08
N PHE A 99 -18.94 9.74 -4.20
CA PHE A 99 -19.57 10.24 -5.42
C PHE A 99 -21.10 10.39 -5.31
N ILE A 100 -21.77 9.46 -4.62
CA ILE A 100 -23.22 9.47 -4.45
C ILE A 100 -23.67 10.60 -3.51
N VAL A 101 -22.92 10.84 -2.44
CA VAL A 101 -23.23 11.84 -1.40
C VAL A 101 -22.58 13.20 -1.69
N GLY A 102 -21.47 13.21 -2.43
CA GLY A 102 -20.49 14.29 -2.45
C GLY A 102 -20.77 15.44 -3.42
N LYS A 103 -21.16 16.57 -2.83
CA LYS A 103 -20.91 17.92 -3.35
C LYS A 103 -19.40 18.18 -3.48
N LEU A 104 -18.98 19.35 -3.98
CA LEU A 104 -17.56 19.79 -4.13
C LEU A 104 -16.61 19.47 -2.94
N ARG A 105 -17.12 19.37 -1.71
CA ARG A 105 -16.35 18.99 -0.50
C ARG A 105 -15.79 17.57 -0.55
N GLY A 106 -16.43 16.67 -1.29
CA GLY A 106 -15.95 15.30 -1.47
C GLY A 106 -14.68 15.20 -2.31
N ALA A 107 -14.34 16.22 -3.11
CA ALA A 107 -13.21 16.15 -4.03
C ALA A 107 -11.86 15.93 -3.31
N ILE A 108 -11.66 16.51 -2.13
CA ILE A 108 -10.42 16.36 -1.35
C ILE A 108 -10.26 14.91 -0.87
N TYR A 109 -11.30 14.36 -0.25
CA TYR A 109 -11.31 12.95 0.16
C TYR A 109 -11.19 12.00 -1.05
N GLY A 110 -11.85 12.34 -2.17
CA GLY A 110 -11.78 11.59 -3.41
C GLY A 110 -10.36 11.47 -3.96
N LEU A 111 -9.55 12.54 -3.87
CA LEU A 111 -8.14 12.51 -4.27
C LEU A 111 -7.36 11.47 -3.45
N PHE A 112 -7.48 11.50 -2.12
CA PHE A 112 -6.80 10.53 -1.26
C PHE A 112 -7.26 9.09 -1.52
N TYR A 113 -8.55 8.86 -1.78
CA TYR A 113 -9.06 7.54 -2.13
C TYR A 113 -8.54 7.05 -3.48
N ILE A 114 -8.41 7.94 -4.46
CA ILE A 114 -7.80 7.60 -5.77
C ILE A 114 -6.32 7.26 -5.58
N ASP A 115 -5.59 8.04 -4.79
CA ASP A 115 -4.17 7.79 -4.50
C ASP A 115 -3.98 6.43 -3.80
N LEU A 116 -4.86 6.06 -2.86
CA LEU A 116 -4.85 4.74 -2.22
C LEU A 116 -5.13 3.62 -3.23
N ILE A 117 -6.12 3.76 -4.11
CA ILE A 117 -6.41 2.75 -5.16
C ILE A 117 -5.19 2.54 -6.05
N ILE A 118 -4.53 3.62 -6.45
CA ILE A 118 -3.31 3.56 -7.27
C ILE A 118 -2.18 2.87 -6.49
N ALA A 119 -2.01 3.22 -5.22
CA ALA A 119 -0.98 2.62 -4.36
C ALA A 119 -1.18 1.11 -4.23
N PHE A 120 -2.38 0.65 -3.86
CA PHE A 120 -2.67 -0.77 -3.77
C PHE A 120 -2.56 -1.48 -5.13
N GLY A 121 -2.93 -0.82 -6.22
CA GLY A 121 -2.77 -1.37 -7.57
C GLY A 121 -1.31 -1.58 -7.96
N MET A 122 -0.43 -0.62 -7.65
CA MET A 122 1.02 -0.77 -7.84
C MET A 122 1.61 -1.83 -6.91
N ASP A 123 1.13 -1.91 -5.68
CA ASP A 123 1.54 -2.93 -4.72
C ASP A 123 1.23 -4.35 -5.22
N ILE A 124 -0.01 -4.60 -5.68
CA ILE A 124 -0.40 -5.87 -6.32
C ILE A 124 0.46 -6.15 -7.55
N TYR A 125 0.75 -5.13 -8.36
CA TYR A 125 1.62 -5.29 -9.53
C TYR A 125 3.04 -5.74 -9.14
N TYR A 126 3.65 -5.14 -8.10
CA TYR A 126 4.97 -5.53 -7.64
C TYR A 126 4.98 -6.91 -6.99
N MET A 127 3.96 -7.22 -6.18
CA MET A 127 3.75 -8.56 -5.61
C MET A 127 3.66 -9.63 -6.70
N HIS A 128 2.88 -9.38 -7.76
CA HIS A 128 2.77 -10.28 -8.89
C HIS A 128 4.12 -10.46 -9.61
N LYS A 129 4.88 -9.37 -9.79
CA LYS A 129 6.20 -9.43 -10.43
C LYS A 129 7.23 -10.20 -9.60
N GLU A 130 7.13 -10.18 -8.27
CA GLU A 130 8.04 -10.90 -7.37
C GLU A 130 7.74 -12.40 -7.31
N ARG A 131 6.46 -12.76 -7.14
CA ARG A 131 6.04 -14.11 -6.72
C ARG A 131 5.12 -14.83 -7.74
N GLY A 132 4.69 -14.15 -8.80
CA GLY A 132 3.72 -14.69 -9.76
C GLY A 132 2.29 -14.76 -9.20
N TRP A 133 1.37 -15.40 -9.93
CA TRP A 133 0.00 -15.70 -9.44
C TRP A 133 -0.13 -17.10 -8.85
N THR A 134 0.97 -17.83 -8.71
CA THR A 134 0.96 -19.26 -8.38
C THR A 134 1.17 -19.47 -6.89
N PHE A 135 0.19 -20.14 -6.28
CA PHE A 135 0.16 -20.64 -4.91
C PHE A 135 0.88 -21.99 -4.80
#